data_AF-A0A067RJI5-F1
#
_entry.id   AF-A0A067RJI5-F1
#
_cell.length_a   1.000
_cell.length_b   1.000
_cell.length_c   1.000
_cell.angle_alpha   90.00
_cell.angle_beta   90.00
_cell.angle_gamma   90.00
#
_symmetry.space_group_name_H-M   'P 1'
#
loop_
_entity.id
_entity.type
_entity.pdbx_description
1 polymer ?
#
loop_
_entity_poly.entity_id
_entity_poly.type
_entity_poly.pdbx_seq_one_letter_code
_entity_poly.pdbx_strand_id
1 'polypeptide(L)'
;MRETAHTVSETWNARVDQRLTLDTHEYPWMTFSTSVVVALKRQRYSAQRLQGEILCVYGLNLCWHNLPICEMICRHFMRFLHSGQSWNSVNKSVLGKLRKKTGYTFANCRKALVLYDNDMDKAEKWLQEQAQALGWSKATKLEGRPTAQGLVGIAVDKNIAIIVEVNCETDFVARNKTFQTLVDSVANACLKFAISKQDIRSSFVKIGLDSEQLKLLPGEDGKLLSDHTALLMGSVGENIFLRRAYCFQANEGILVAGYTHPAPQNTNKVLFGKYGALVAFKQTLPEITEQETVVKLPQDQLGRLFCQHIIGMNPSKIGVEGEDVPTCNSDEEKCMIYQEYLLDPSQTVAQFLADSGVSLVDFARFECGEEVEQCSLNVAVEVEG
;
A
#
# COMPACT_ATOMS: atom_id res chain seq x y z
N MET A 1 -16.60 -0.82 58.56
CA MET A 1 -17.32 -1.55 59.63
C MET A 1 -18.80 -1.22 59.51
N ARG A 2 -19.64 -2.27 59.39
CA ARG A 2 -21.13 -2.35 59.44
C ARG A 2 -21.89 -1.74 58.25
N GLU A 3 -22.46 -2.52 57.31
CA GLU A 3 -23.67 -3.41 57.35
C GLU A 3 -24.93 -2.64 57.76
N THR A 4 -26.07 -2.69 57.05
CA THR A 4 -26.99 -3.83 56.73
C THR A 4 -27.92 -3.45 55.55
N ALA A 5 -28.21 -4.28 54.53
CA ALA A 5 -29.12 -5.44 54.45
C ALA A 5 -30.61 -5.16 54.82
N HIS A 6 -31.52 -5.33 53.86
CA HIS A 6 -32.96 -5.55 54.10
C HIS A 6 -33.50 -6.66 53.18
N THR A 7 -34.28 -7.54 53.80
CA THR A 7 -34.81 -8.82 53.33
C THR A 7 -36.35 -8.82 53.37
N VAL A 8 -36.97 -9.50 52.38
CA VAL A 8 -38.06 -10.50 52.47
C VAL A 8 -39.48 -10.08 52.88
N SER A 9 -40.48 -10.46 52.05
CA SER A 9 -41.59 -11.41 52.33
C SER A 9 -42.68 -11.26 51.23
N GLU A 10 -42.97 -12.26 50.40
CA GLU A 10 -43.83 -13.45 50.58
C GLU A 10 -45.34 -13.26 50.34
N THR A 11 -45.80 -13.88 49.23
CA THR A 11 -47.03 -14.69 49.02
C THR A 11 -48.42 -14.05 49.13
N TRP A 12 -49.30 -14.36 48.16
CA TRP A 12 -50.61 -15.02 48.38
C TRP A 12 -51.23 -15.55 47.07
N ASN A 13 -51.78 -16.77 47.13
CA ASN A 13 -52.53 -17.49 46.10
C ASN A 13 -54.00 -17.03 46.05
N ALA A 14 -54.66 -17.09 44.87
CA ALA A 14 -55.87 -17.91 44.64
C ALA A 14 -56.64 -17.57 43.32
N ARG A 15 -57.01 -18.65 42.61
CA ARG A 15 -58.06 -18.87 41.60
C ARG A 15 -59.26 -17.90 41.61
N VAL A 16 -59.82 -17.62 40.42
CA VAL A 16 -61.20 -18.02 40.01
C VAL A 16 -61.31 -18.09 38.47
N ASP A 17 -62.03 -19.13 38.05
CA ASP A 17 -62.56 -19.55 36.75
C ASP A 17 -63.36 -18.48 35.98
N GLN A 18 -63.28 -18.47 34.63
CA GLN A 18 -64.47 -18.22 33.80
C GLN A 18 -64.32 -18.75 32.36
N ARG A 19 -65.28 -19.62 32.02
CA ARG A 19 -65.53 -20.23 30.72
C ARG A 19 -66.01 -19.22 29.68
N LEU A 20 -65.53 -19.34 28.45
CA LEU A 20 -66.29 -18.97 27.25
C LEU A 20 -66.36 -20.18 26.32
N THR A 21 -67.59 -20.65 26.15
CA THR A 21 -68.05 -21.64 25.16
C THR A 21 -68.15 -21.00 23.79
N LEU A 22 -67.61 -21.63 22.75
CA LEU A 22 -68.04 -21.42 21.37
C LEU A 22 -68.11 -22.76 20.65
N ASP A 23 -69.19 -22.87 19.88
CA ASP A 23 -69.79 -24.08 19.33
C ASP A 23 -68.92 -24.85 18.33
N THR A 24 -69.02 -26.17 18.45
CA THR A 24 -68.64 -27.16 17.45
C THR A 24 -69.70 -27.26 16.35
N HIS A 25 -69.31 -27.22 15.07
CA HIS A 25 -69.70 -28.22 14.05
C HIS A 25 -69.10 -27.85 12.67
N GLU A 26 -68.21 -28.71 12.16
CA GLU A 26 -68.18 -29.26 10.78
C GLU A 26 -66.75 -29.72 10.37
N TYR A 27 -66.48 -30.99 10.70
CA TYR A 27 -65.89 -32.03 9.83
C TYR A 27 -64.39 -32.00 9.39
N PRO A 28 -63.78 -33.19 9.15
CA PRO A 28 -62.62 -33.62 9.93
C PRO A 28 -61.49 -34.27 9.10
N TRP A 29 -60.22 -33.96 9.37
CA TRP A 29 -59.13 -34.96 9.35
C TRP A 29 -57.81 -34.38 9.87
N MET A 30 -57.16 -35.17 10.71
CA MET A 30 -55.74 -35.14 11.13
C MET A 30 -55.28 -34.10 12.16
N THR A 31 -55.33 -34.60 13.39
CA THR A 31 -54.62 -34.19 14.61
C THR A 31 -53.09 -34.14 14.42
N PHE A 32 -52.48 -33.01 14.78
CA PHE A 32 -51.08 -32.89 15.17
C PHE A 32 -50.98 -32.99 16.70
N SER A 33 -50.19 -33.94 17.21
CA SER A 33 -49.63 -33.87 18.56
C SER A 33 -48.44 -34.82 18.68
N THR A 34 -47.24 -34.28 18.84
CA THR A 34 -46.49 -34.38 20.10
C THR A 34 -45.19 -33.58 19.99
N SER A 35 -45.08 -32.57 20.83
CA SER A 35 -43.85 -31.83 21.10
C SER A 35 -42.92 -32.69 21.96
N VAL A 36 -41.62 -32.76 21.63
CA VAL A 36 -40.57 -33.15 22.57
C VAL A 36 -39.53 -32.03 22.64
N VAL A 37 -39.24 -31.70 23.90
CA VAL A 37 -38.53 -30.54 24.44
C VAL A 37 -37.05 -30.51 24.03
N VAL A 38 -36.61 -29.35 23.55
CA VAL A 38 -35.19 -29.02 23.31
C VAL A 38 -34.55 -28.58 24.63
N ALA A 39 -33.57 -29.34 25.12
CA ALA A 39 -32.68 -28.94 26.20
C ALA A 39 -31.35 -28.44 25.61
N LEU A 40 -31.17 -27.11 25.57
CA LEU A 40 -29.91 -26.45 25.21
C LEU A 40 -28.94 -26.48 26.40
N LYS A 41 -27.88 -27.29 26.33
CA LYS A 41 -26.69 -27.09 27.15
C LYS A 41 -25.58 -26.49 26.29
N ARG A 42 -25.33 -25.20 26.54
CA ARG A 42 -24.38 -24.32 25.86
C ARG A 42 -22.97 -24.63 26.38
N GLN A 43 -22.08 -25.16 25.54
CA GLN A 43 -20.64 -25.15 25.81
C GLN A 43 -19.90 -24.68 24.55
N ARG A 44 -19.29 -23.49 24.69
CA ARG A 44 -18.44 -22.85 23.67
C ARG A 44 -17.15 -23.65 23.53
N TYR A 45 -16.78 -24.04 22.31
CA TYR A 45 -15.40 -23.89 21.82
C TYR A 45 -15.42 -23.67 20.31
N SER A 46 -14.66 -22.68 19.91
CA SER A 46 -14.43 -22.16 18.56
C SER A 46 -13.36 -22.97 17.82
N ALA A 47 -13.62 -23.41 16.59
CA ALA A 47 -12.61 -23.53 15.53
C ALA A 47 -13.24 -23.92 14.18
N GLN A 48 -13.16 -22.97 13.23
CA GLN A 48 -12.83 -23.11 11.80
C GLN A 48 -13.19 -24.37 10.98
N ARG A 49 -13.80 -24.09 9.82
CA ARG A 49 -13.63 -24.74 8.49
C ARG A 49 -14.02 -26.21 8.36
N LEU A 50 -15.09 -26.46 7.61
CA LEU A 50 -15.05 -26.92 6.21
C LEU A 50 -16.49 -27.08 5.69
N GLN A 51 -16.80 -26.40 4.59
CA GLN A 51 -17.96 -26.76 3.77
C GLN A 51 -17.67 -28.12 3.14
N GLY A 52 -18.54 -29.07 3.44
CA GLY A 52 -18.66 -30.37 2.80
C GLY A 52 -20.02 -30.90 3.22
N GLU A 53 -21.02 -30.74 2.36
CA GLU A 53 -22.33 -31.35 2.54
C GLU A 53 -22.14 -32.87 2.57
N ILE A 54 -22.35 -33.45 3.76
CA ILE A 54 -22.59 -34.89 3.91
C ILE A 54 -24.01 -34.99 4.47
N LEU A 55 -24.95 -35.32 3.56
CA LEU A 55 -26.23 -35.87 3.92
C LEU A 55 -25.99 -37.17 4.71
N CYS A 56 -26.08 -37.07 6.02
CA CYS A 56 -26.04 -38.20 6.93
C CYS A 56 -27.44 -38.84 6.94
N VAL A 57 -27.66 -39.83 6.06
CA VAL A 57 -28.86 -40.66 6.11
C VAL A 57 -28.69 -41.65 7.26
N TYR A 58 -29.34 -41.36 8.38
CA TYR A 58 -29.48 -42.29 9.51
C TYR A 58 -30.32 -43.51 9.11
N GLY A 59 -29.91 -44.66 9.62
CA GLY A 59 -30.32 -45.99 9.19
C GLY A 59 -31.81 -46.32 9.33
N LEU A 60 -32.28 -47.11 8.37
CA LEU A 60 -33.46 -47.94 8.49
C LEU A 60 -33.03 -49.34 8.94
N ASN A 61 -33.40 -49.70 10.16
CA ASN A 61 -33.41 -51.06 10.66
C ASN A 61 -34.47 -51.85 9.88
N LEU A 62 -34.06 -52.81 9.06
CA LEU A 62 -34.92 -53.86 8.53
C LEU A 62 -34.39 -55.22 8.98
N CYS A 63 -35.23 -55.91 9.74
CA CYS A 63 -35.05 -57.26 10.27
C CYS A 63 -34.59 -58.24 9.20
N TRP A 64 -33.52 -58.98 9.50
CA TRP A 64 -33.11 -60.14 8.74
C TRP A 64 -33.86 -61.39 9.23
N HIS A 65 -34.50 -62.09 8.31
CA HIS A 65 -34.77 -63.52 8.45
C HIS A 65 -34.22 -64.23 7.21
N ASN A 66 -33.30 -65.17 7.46
CA ASN A 66 -32.87 -66.28 6.61
C ASN A 66 -32.30 -65.96 5.22
N LEU A 67 -30.97 -66.09 5.05
CA LEU A 67 -30.29 -67.02 4.12
C LEU A 67 -28.76 -66.75 4.11
N PRO A 68 -27.88 -67.77 4.22
CA PRO A 68 -26.44 -67.57 4.41
C PRO A 68 -25.68 -67.60 3.08
N ILE A 69 -25.88 -66.62 2.19
CA ILE A 69 -25.03 -66.48 0.97
C ILE A 69 -24.61 -65.02 0.71
N CYS A 70 -25.18 -64.02 1.40
CA CYS A 70 -24.92 -62.60 1.09
C CYS A 70 -23.77 -61.94 1.88
N GLU A 71 -23.03 -62.69 2.71
CA GLU A 71 -21.97 -62.11 3.56
C GLU A 71 -20.58 -62.03 2.90
N MET A 72 -20.40 -62.66 1.75
CA MET A 72 -19.11 -62.69 1.05
C MET A 72 -18.97 -61.63 -0.06
N ILE A 73 -20.10 -61.14 -0.60
CA ILE A 73 -20.10 -60.14 -1.69
C ILE A 73 -20.11 -58.70 -1.13
N CYS A 74 -20.79 -58.45 0.00
CA CYS A 74 -20.81 -57.13 0.64
C CYS A 74 -19.46 -56.72 1.28
N ARG A 75 -18.62 -57.68 1.68
CA ARG A 75 -17.26 -57.39 2.19
C ARG A 75 -16.24 -57.07 1.09
N HIS A 76 -16.54 -57.38 -0.17
CA HIS A 76 -15.71 -56.99 -1.31
C HIS A 76 -16.11 -55.61 -1.86
N PHE A 77 -17.39 -55.26 -1.83
CA PHE A 77 -17.86 -53.96 -2.30
C PHE A 77 -17.53 -52.79 -1.33
N MET A 78 -17.53 -53.04 -0.02
CA MET A 78 -17.18 -52.04 1.00
C MET A 78 -15.66 -51.83 1.19
N ARG A 79 -14.80 -52.55 0.44
CA ARG A 79 -13.35 -52.26 0.36
C ARG A 79 -12.95 -51.44 -0.87
N PHE A 80 -13.87 -51.18 -1.79
CA PHE A 80 -13.58 -50.44 -3.03
C PHE A 80 -13.88 -48.94 -2.96
N LEU A 81 -14.50 -48.45 -1.88
CA LEU A 81 -14.84 -47.03 -1.71
C LEU A 81 -13.93 -46.29 -0.70
N HIS A 82 -12.79 -46.88 -0.32
CA HIS A 82 -11.71 -46.20 0.42
C HIS A 82 -10.40 -46.13 -0.38
N SER A 83 -10.47 -46.38 -1.69
CA SER A 83 -9.36 -46.22 -2.63
C SER A 83 -9.79 -45.23 -3.70
N GLY A 84 -9.59 -43.93 -3.47
CA GLY A 84 -10.04 -42.93 -4.44
C GLY A 84 -9.82 -41.46 -4.09
N GLN A 85 -9.08 -41.11 -3.04
CA GLN A 85 -8.27 -39.90 -3.13
C GLN A 85 -6.83 -40.36 -3.20
N SER A 86 -6.26 -40.32 -4.41
CA SER A 86 -4.82 -40.21 -4.55
C SER A 86 -4.41 -39.01 -3.71
N TRP A 87 -3.84 -39.25 -2.54
CA TRP A 87 -3.01 -38.24 -1.91
C TRP A 87 -1.82 -38.11 -2.84
N ASN A 88 -1.92 -37.23 -3.84
CA ASN A 88 -0.83 -36.95 -4.76
C ASN A 88 0.39 -36.66 -3.91
N SER A 89 1.29 -37.63 -3.82
CA SER A 89 2.43 -37.57 -2.93
C SER A 89 3.35 -36.51 -3.49
N VAL A 90 3.28 -35.30 -2.92
CA VAL A 90 4.11 -34.19 -3.39
C VAL A 90 5.57 -34.55 -3.18
N ASN A 91 6.34 -34.52 -4.25
CA ASN A 91 7.76 -34.84 -4.17
C ASN A 91 8.46 -33.77 -3.32
N LYS A 92 9.06 -34.17 -2.19
CA LYS A 92 9.71 -33.25 -1.24
C LYS A 92 10.85 -32.45 -1.88
N SER A 93 11.57 -33.05 -2.83
CA SER A 93 12.64 -32.37 -3.57
C SER A 93 12.08 -31.26 -4.47
N VAL A 94 11.01 -31.58 -5.21
CA VAL A 94 10.31 -30.64 -6.09
C VAL A 94 9.68 -29.50 -5.29
N LEU A 95 9.02 -29.80 -4.17
CA LEU A 95 8.47 -28.80 -3.26
C LEU A 95 9.53 -27.85 -2.70
N GLY A 96 10.69 -28.38 -2.31
CA GLY A 96 11.83 -27.59 -1.85
C GLY A 96 12.38 -26.68 -2.95
N LYS A 97 12.52 -27.19 -4.18
CA LYS A 97 12.95 -26.40 -5.34
C LYS A 97 11.96 -25.28 -5.66
N LEU A 98 10.66 -25.58 -5.72
CA LEU A 98 9.61 -24.61 -6.03
C LEU A 98 9.58 -23.48 -5.00
N ARG A 99 9.66 -23.79 -3.70
CA ARG A 99 9.74 -22.76 -2.65
C ARG A 99 11.01 -21.92 -2.76
N LYS A 100 12.17 -22.53 -3.00
CA LYS A 100 13.43 -21.78 -3.13
C LYS A 100 13.40 -20.84 -4.35
N LYS A 101 12.77 -21.27 -5.44
CA LYS A 101 12.63 -20.48 -6.67
C LYS A 101 11.65 -19.32 -6.49
N THR A 102 10.48 -19.59 -5.90
CA THR A 102 9.37 -18.63 -5.89
C THR A 102 9.21 -17.84 -4.59
N GLY A 103 9.75 -18.34 -3.47
CA GLY A 103 9.61 -17.71 -2.15
C GLY A 103 8.25 -17.88 -1.47
N TYR A 104 7.24 -18.44 -2.14
CA TYR A 104 5.90 -18.63 -1.56
C TYR A 104 5.87 -19.66 -0.40
N THR A 105 4.81 -19.60 0.40
CA THR A 105 4.65 -20.50 1.56
C THR A 105 4.57 -21.97 1.15
N PHE A 106 5.09 -22.87 1.98
CA PHE A 106 5.05 -24.31 1.69
C PHE A 106 3.64 -24.86 1.43
N ALA A 107 2.62 -24.29 2.10
CA ALA A 107 1.23 -24.70 1.90
C ALA A 107 0.76 -24.40 0.48
N ASN A 108 1.05 -23.19 -0.03
CA ASN A 108 0.70 -22.79 -1.38
C ASN A 108 1.49 -23.60 -2.42
N CYS A 109 2.80 -23.76 -2.23
CA CYS A 109 3.63 -24.57 -3.14
C CYS A 109 3.18 -26.03 -3.19
N ARG A 110 2.79 -26.62 -2.05
CA ARG A 110 2.24 -27.97 -1.99
C ARG A 110 0.91 -28.05 -2.73
N LYS A 111 0.01 -27.10 -2.51
CA LYS A 111 -1.29 -27.04 -3.20
C LYS A 111 -1.12 -26.94 -4.72
N ALA A 112 -0.21 -26.08 -5.18
CA ALA A 112 0.10 -25.94 -6.60
C ALA A 112 0.62 -27.26 -7.20
N LEU A 113 1.57 -27.92 -6.53
CA LEU A 113 2.10 -29.21 -7.01
C LEU A 113 1.07 -30.35 -6.99
N VAL A 114 0.12 -30.35 -6.04
CA VAL A 114 -0.99 -31.32 -6.05
C VAL A 114 -1.91 -31.09 -7.25
N LEU A 115 -2.21 -29.84 -7.59
CA LEU A 115 -3.14 -29.47 -8.67
C LEU A 115 -2.59 -29.77 -10.07
N TYR A 116 -1.27 -29.73 -10.24
CA TYR A 116 -0.61 -29.95 -11.53
C TYR A 116 0.30 -31.18 -11.52
N ASP A 117 0.02 -32.16 -10.66
CA ASP A 117 0.72 -33.46 -10.64
C ASP A 117 2.26 -33.36 -10.60
N ASN A 118 2.79 -32.44 -9.78
CA ASN A 118 4.21 -32.10 -9.64
C ASN A 118 4.87 -31.44 -10.87
N ASP A 119 4.11 -30.94 -11.84
CA ASP A 119 4.60 -30.09 -12.93
C ASP A 119 5.03 -28.73 -12.38
N MET A 120 6.33 -28.45 -12.44
CA MET A 120 6.95 -27.25 -11.85
C MET A 120 6.51 -25.96 -12.55
N ASP A 121 6.44 -25.97 -13.87
CA ASP A 121 6.20 -24.75 -14.65
C ASP A 121 4.73 -24.33 -14.54
N LYS A 122 3.81 -25.31 -14.60
CA LYS A 122 2.39 -25.05 -14.35
C LYS A 122 2.11 -24.64 -12.92
N ALA A 123 2.77 -25.28 -11.94
CA ALA A 123 2.63 -24.92 -10.53
C ALA A 123 3.13 -23.50 -10.26
N GLU A 124 4.24 -23.09 -10.87
CA GLU A 124 4.78 -21.74 -10.75
C GLU A 124 3.83 -20.70 -11.35
N LYS A 125 3.34 -20.94 -12.58
CA LYS A 125 2.37 -20.05 -13.23
C LYS A 125 1.10 -19.88 -12.38
N TRP A 126 0.55 -20.97 -11.87
CA TRP A 126 -0.61 -20.91 -10.98
C TRP A 126 -0.31 -20.16 -9.69
N LEU A 127 0.86 -20.35 -9.08
CA LEU A 127 1.25 -19.60 -7.88
C LEU A 127 1.29 -18.09 -8.13
N GLN A 128 1.81 -17.66 -9.28
CA GLN A 128 1.84 -16.25 -9.67
C GLN A 128 0.42 -15.70 -9.87
N GLU A 129 -0.44 -16.41 -10.60
CA GLU A 129 -1.84 -16.01 -10.82
C GLU A 129 -2.60 -15.91 -9.49
N GLN A 130 -2.41 -16.88 -8.59
CA GLN A 130 -3.02 -16.86 -7.26
C GLN A 130 -2.47 -15.73 -6.40
N ALA A 131 -1.18 -15.43 -6.47
CA ALA A 131 -0.57 -14.32 -5.74
C ALA A 131 -1.18 -12.98 -6.19
N GLN A 132 -1.38 -12.80 -7.50
CA GLN A 132 -2.03 -11.61 -8.03
C GLN A 132 -3.46 -11.47 -7.51
N ALA A 133 -4.28 -12.53 -7.63
CA ALA A 133 -5.67 -12.51 -7.19
C ALA A 133 -5.81 -12.27 -5.68
N LEU A 134 -4.98 -12.92 -4.88
CA LEU A 134 -4.96 -12.72 -3.42
C LEU A 134 -4.41 -11.35 -3.03
N GLY A 135 -3.45 -10.83 -3.78
CA GLY A 135 -2.91 -9.48 -3.62
C GLY A 135 -4.00 -8.44 -3.78
N TRP A 136 -4.74 -8.49 -4.88
CA TRP A 136 -5.89 -7.62 -5.13
C TRP A 136 -6.99 -7.76 -4.05
N SER A 137 -7.35 -8.99 -3.68
CA SER A 137 -8.36 -9.21 -2.62
C SER A 137 -7.93 -8.64 -1.26
N LYS A 138 -6.62 -8.72 -0.95
CA LYS A 138 -6.08 -8.10 0.27
C LYS A 138 -6.02 -6.59 0.14
N ALA A 139 -5.61 -6.05 -1.01
CA ALA A 139 -5.52 -4.63 -1.25
C ALA A 139 -6.85 -3.92 -0.95
N THR A 140 -7.96 -4.45 -1.48
CA THR A 140 -9.31 -3.93 -1.20
C THR A 140 -9.70 -4.00 0.27
N LYS A 141 -9.17 -4.95 1.05
CA LYS A 141 -9.46 -5.07 2.50
C LYS A 141 -8.57 -4.19 3.37
N LEU A 142 -7.40 -3.82 2.84
CA LEU A 142 -6.42 -2.97 3.51
C LEU A 142 -6.64 -1.50 3.17
N GLU A 143 -7.36 -1.22 2.08
CA GLU A 143 -7.79 0.11 1.67
C GLU A 143 -8.49 0.87 2.82
N GLY A 144 -8.18 2.16 2.94
CA GLY A 144 -8.70 3.03 4.01
C GLY A 144 -7.92 2.95 5.33
N ARG A 145 -6.96 2.03 5.48
CA ARG A 145 -6.05 2.05 6.65
C ARG A 145 -5.07 3.21 6.55
N PRO A 146 -4.74 3.88 7.67
CA PRO A 146 -3.82 5.02 7.67
C PRO A 146 -2.40 4.59 7.29
N THR A 147 -1.85 5.25 6.27
CA THR A 147 -0.47 5.02 5.79
C THR A 147 0.36 6.30 5.98
N ALA A 148 0.78 6.56 7.21
CA ALA A 148 1.58 7.75 7.55
C ALA A 148 3.09 7.53 7.39
N GLN A 149 3.53 6.27 7.27
CA GLN A 149 4.94 5.92 7.04
C GLN A 149 5.20 5.71 5.54
N GLY A 150 6.46 5.50 5.14
CA GLY A 150 6.81 5.32 3.74
C GLY A 150 8.19 5.85 3.38
N LEU A 151 8.37 6.12 2.08
CA LEU A 151 9.58 6.72 1.53
C LEU A 151 9.23 7.75 0.45
N VAL A 152 10.06 8.79 0.41
CA VAL A 152 10.20 9.66 -0.75
C VAL A 152 11.32 9.12 -1.62
N GLY A 153 11.04 8.94 -2.91
CA GLY A 153 12.00 8.54 -3.93
C GLY A 153 12.31 9.71 -4.86
N ILE A 154 13.59 9.92 -5.19
CA ILE A 154 14.02 10.92 -6.17
C ILE A 154 14.88 10.26 -7.23
N ALA A 155 14.58 10.51 -8.50
CA ALA A 155 15.51 10.24 -9.60
C ALA A 155 15.81 11.53 -10.35
N VAL A 156 16.98 11.58 -10.98
CA VAL A 156 17.38 12.67 -11.87
C VAL A 156 18.06 12.03 -13.08
N ASP A 157 17.64 12.42 -14.28
CA ASP A 157 18.25 12.04 -15.54
C ASP A 157 18.40 13.28 -16.42
N LYS A 158 19.63 13.81 -16.46
CA LYS A 158 19.98 15.05 -17.16
C LYS A 158 19.10 16.22 -16.70
N ASN A 159 18.17 16.66 -17.53
CA ASN A 159 17.31 17.81 -17.27
C ASN A 159 15.90 17.40 -16.79
N ILE A 160 15.68 16.12 -16.51
CA ILE A 160 14.42 15.62 -15.98
C ILE A 160 14.65 15.13 -14.56
N ALA A 161 13.87 15.64 -13.61
CA ALA A 161 13.91 15.22 -12.22
C ALA A 161 12.53 14.79 -11.77
N ILE A 162 12.47 13.79 -10.91
CA ILE A 162 11.23 13.19 -10.44
C ILE A 162 11.31 12.97 -8.95
N ILE A 163 10.24 13.32 -8.25
CA ILE A 163 10.06 13.06 -6.83
C ILE A 163 8.74 12.34 -6.64
N VAL A 164 8.76 11.22 -5.93
CA VAL A 164 7.60 10.35 -5.70
C VAL A 164 7.45 10.10 -4.21
N GLU A 165 6.21 10.05 -3.73
CA GLU A 165 5.90 9.64 -2.36
C GLU A 165 5.10 8.34 -2.39
N VAL A 166 5.62 7.31 -1.71
CA VAL A 166 4.95 6.02 -1.55
C VAL A 166 4.85 5.72 -0.06
N ASN A 167 3.62 5.54 0.40
CA ASN A 167 3.32 5.35 1.82
C ASN A 167 3.00 3.91 2.17
N CYS A 168 3.21 3.55 3.43
CA CYS A 168 2.86 2.28 4.04
C CYS A 168 2.40 2.49 5.49
N GLU A 169 1.89 1.44 6.14
CA GLU A 169 1.42 1.51 7.53
C GLU A 169 2.59 1.68 8.51
N THR A 170 3.66 0.89 8.36
CA THR A 170 4.78 0.86 9.34
C THR A 170 6.14 1.22 8.73
N ASP A 171 7.08 1.66 9.58
CA ASP A 171 8.46 1.97 9.18
C ASP A 171 9.28 0.70 8.88
N PHE A 172 8.89 -0.45 9.42
CA PHE A 172 9.49 -1.75 9.10
C PHE A 172 9.33 -2.09 7.61
N VAL A 173 8.16 -1.81 7.03
CA VAL A 173 7.93 -2.01 5.60
C VAL A 173 8.69 -1.00 4.77
N ALA A 174 8.75 0.27 5.18
CA ALA A 174 9.53 1.30 4.48
C ALA A 174 11.03 0.93 4.34
N ARG A 175 11.60 0.24 5.33
CA ARG A 175 13.01 -0.22 5.30
C ARG A 175 13.22 -1.53 4.53
N ASN A 176 12.15 -2.20 4.09
CA ASN A 176 12.24 -3.45 3.35
C ASN A 176 12.75 -3.21 1.92
N LYS A 177 13.71 -4.02 1.47
CA LYS A 177 14.26 -3.95 0.10
C LYS A 177 13.20 -4.14 -0.98
N THR A 178 12.19 -4.98 -0.76
CA THR A 178 11.11 -5.19 -1.73
C THR A 178 10.23 -3.95 -1.86
N PHE A 179 10.00 -3.22 -0.75
CA PHE A 179 9.30 -1.95 -0.78
C PHE A 179 10.14 -0.88 -1.50
N GLN A 180 11.43 -0.77 -1.20
CA GLN A 180 12.35 0.13 -1.90
C GLN A 180 12.39 -0.16 -3.41
N THR A 181 12.30 -1.43 -3.82
CA THR A 181 12.22 -1.82 -5.23
C THR A 181 10.91 -1.35 -5.88
N LEU A 182 9.79 -1.36 -5.15
CA LEU A 182 8.55 -0.76 -5.64
C LEU A 182 8.71 0.75 -5.83
N VAL A 183 9.28 1.47 -4.86
CA VAL A 183 9.51 2.93 -4.97
C VAL A 183 10.44 3.25 -6.15
N ASP A 184 11.50 2.45 -6.35
CA ASP A 184 12.39 2.54 -7.52
C ASP A 184 11.62 2.36 -8.84
N SER A 185 10.80 1.31 -8.93
CA SER A 185 9.95 1.05 -10.10
C SER A 185 8.99 2.21 -10.39
N VAL A 186 8.35 2.77 -9.36
CA VAL A 186 7.45 3.92 -9.46
C VAL A 186 8.21 5.16 -9.97
N ALA A 187 9.37 5.47 -9.39
CA ALA A 187 10.19 6.61 -9.82
C ALA A 187 10.65 6.47 -11.29
N ASN A 188 11.10 5.27 -11.68
CA ASN A 188 11.51 4.98 -13.06
C ASN A 188 10.34 5.04 -14.04
N ALA A 189 9.14 4.61 -13.65
CA ALA A 189 7.94 4.73 -14.48
C ALA A 189 7.54 6.20 -14.68
N CYS A 190 7.59 7.02 -13.63
CA CYS A 190 7.36 8.46 -13.74
C CYS A 190 8.42 9.15 -14.63
N LEU A 191 9.68 8.73 -14.53
CA LEU A 191 10.74 9.22 -15.42
C LEU A 191 10.46 8.91 -16.88
N LYS A 192 10.09 7.65 -17.19
CA LYS A 192 9.71 7.23 -18.56
C LYS A 192 8.50 8.01 -19.06
N PHE A 193 7.50 8.22 -18.21
CA PHE A 193 6.33 9.04 -18.51
C PHE A 193 6.74 10.47 -18.86
N ALA A 194 7.57 11.11 -18.02
CA ALA A 194 8.06 12.46 -18.25
C ALA A 194 8.83 12.55 -19.58
N ILE A 195 9.74 11.62 -19.88
CA ILE A 195 10.46 11.57 -21.16
C ILE A 195 9.47 11.48 -22.34
N SER A 196 8.42 10.66 -22.23
CA SER A 196 7.43 10.50 -23.31
C SER A 196 6.56 11.73 -23.54
N LYS A 197 6.42 12.57 -22.51
CA LYS A 197 5.62 13.80 -22.50
C LYS A 197 6.49 15.05 -22.58
N GLN A 198 7.77 14.91 -22.91
CA GLN A 198 8.70 16.02 -22.89
C GLN A 198 8.23 17.10 -23.87
N ASP A 199 7.92 18.28 -23.34
CA ASP A 199 7.70 19.46 -24.16
C ASP A 199 9.05 20.14 -24.41
N ILE A 200 9.36 20.35 -25.69
CA ILE A 200 10.61 20.99 -26.13
C ILE A 200 10.43 22.50 -26.21
N ARG A 201 9.19 23.01 -26.25
CA ARG A 201 8.91 24.44 -26.44
C ARG A 201 9.03 25.25 -25.16
N SER A 202 8.68 24.66 -24.03
CA SER A 202 8.69 25.34 -22.73
C SER A 202 10.06 25.21 -22.07
N SER A 203 10.58 26.31 -21.50
CA SER A 203 11.87 26.30 -20.79
C SER A 203 11.81 25.40 -19.55
N PHE A 204 10.69 25.41 -18.83
CA PHE A 204 10.46 24.57 -17.66
C PHE A 204 9.00 24.12 -17.57
N VAL A 205 8.79 22.85 -17.24
CA VAL A 205 7.47 22.26 -17.03
C VAL A 205 7.46 21.45 -15.74
N LYS A 206 6.47 21.69 -14.89
CA LYS A 206 6.17 20.89 -13.71
C LYS A 206 4.88 20.12 -13.90
N ILE A 207 4.98 18.80 -13.86
CA ILE A 207 3.86 17.88 -14.02
C ILE A 207 3.55 17.20 -12.68
N GLY A 208 2.36 17.44 -12.14
CA GLY A 208 1.81 16.69 -11.01
C GLY A 208 1.18 15.37 -11.47
N LEU A 209 1.44 14.30 -10.72
CA LEU A 209 0.76 13.02 -10.86
C LEU A 209 0.09 12.64 -9.55
N ASP A 210 -1.21 12.42 -9.60
CA ASP A 210 -1.99 11.94 -8.45
C ASP A 210 -1.92 10.41 -8.30
N SER A 211 -2.58 9.89 -7.26
CA SER A 211 -2.62 8.45 -6.97
C SER A 211 -3.21 7.62 -8.11
N GLU A 212 -4.24 8.11 -8.78
CA GLU A 212 -4.93 7.37 -9.84
C GLU A 212 -4.08 7.31 -11.12
N GLN A 213 -3.44 8.42 -11.48
CA GLN A 213 -2.50 8.48 -12.60
C GLN A 213 -1.28 7.58 -12.35
N LEU A 214 -0.73 7.58 -11.13
CA LEU A 214 0.40 6.71 -10.77
C LEU A 214 0.05 5.23 -10.90
N LYS A 215 -1.14 4.81 -10.43
CA LYS A 215 -1.60 3.41 -10.53
C LYS A 215 -1.62 2.90 -11.97
N LEU A 216 -1.91 3.78 -12.94
CA LEU A 216 -2.04 3.47 -14.36
C LEU A 216 -0.71 3.45 -15.13
N LEU A 217 0.39 3.90 -14.53
CA LEU A 217 1.68 3.87 -15.21
C LEU A 217 2.19 2.42 -15.34
N PRO A 218 2.79 2.05 -16.49
CA PRO A 218 3.44 0.76 -16.64
C PRO A 218 4.81 0.76 -15.96
N GLY A 219 5.07 -0.29 -15.18
CA GLY A 219 6.40 -0.65 -14.69
C GLY A 219 7.29 -1.21 -15.79
N GLU A 220 8.49 -1.65 -15.42
CA GLU A 220 9.48 -2.14 -16.39
C GLU A 220 9.08 -3.43 -17.11
N ASP A 221 8.27 -4.26 -16.46
CA ASP A 221 7.72 -5.51 -16.99
C ASP A 221 6.45 -5.29 -17.85
N GLY A 222 6.04 -4.03 -18.05
CA GLY A 222 4.85 -3.65 -18.80
C GLY A 222 3.54 -3.82 -18.04
N LYS A 223 3.57 -4.30 -16.78
CA LYS A 223 2.38 -4.36 -15.92
C LYS A 223 2.15 -3.02 -15.23
N LEU A 224 0.93 -2.79 -14.77
CA LEU A 224 0.59 -1.54 -14.08
C LEU A 224 1.25 -1.48 -12.69
N LEU A 225 1.62 -0.28 -12.25
CA LEU A 225 2.12 -0.07 -10.89
C LEU A 225 1.09 -0.48 -9.83
N SER A 226 -0.21 -0.41 -10.15
CA SER A 226 -1.27 -0.96 -9.28
C SER A 226 -1.13 -2.47 -9.06
N ASP A 227 -0.74 -3.23 -10.08
CA ASP A 227 -0.52 -4.68 -9.95
C ASP A 227 0.70 -4.98 -9.08
N HIS A 228 1.79 -4.24 -9.26
CA HIS A 228 3.00 -4.37 -8.43
C HIS A 228 2.70 -4.04 -6.97
N THR A 229 1.93 -2.98 -6.75
CA THR A 229 1.50 -2.55 -5.41
C THR A 229 0.63 -3.61 -4.75
N ALA A 230 -0.37 -4.14 -5.46
CA ALA A 230 -1.25 -5.19 -4.96
C ALA A 230 -0.50 -6.49 -4.62
N LEU A 231 0.49 -6.87 -5.44
CA LEU A 231 1.37 -8.01 -5.16
C LEU A 231 2.17 -7.79 -3.87
N LEU A 232 2.74 -6.61 -3.68
CA LEU A 232 3.51 -6.29 -2.50
C LEU A 232 2.63 -6.29 -1.24
N MET A 233 1.46 -5.64 -1.28
CA MET A 233 0.46 -5.70 -0.21
C MET A 233 0.04 -7.14 0.11
N GLY A 234 -0.08 -7.99 -0.92
CA GLY A 234 -0.39 -9.41 -0.77
C GLY A 234 0.67 -10.18 0.02
N SER A 235 1.94 -9.83 -0.18
CA SER A 235 3.10 -10.47 0.45
C SER A 235 3.40 -9.94 1.85
N VAL A 236 3.34 -8.61 2.03
CA VAL A 236 3.65 -7.91 3.28
C VAL A 236 2.46 -7.94 4.24
N GLY A 237 1.24 -7.77 3.71
CA GLY A 237 0.02 -7.74 4.51
C GLY A 237 -0.32 -6.37 5.11
N GLU A 238 0.35 -5.30 4.67
CA GLU A 238 0.08 -3.91 5.06
C GLU A 238 -0.45 -3.12 3.86
N ASN A 239 -1.23 -2.08 4.14
CA ASN A 239 -1.66 -1.10 3.16
C ASN A 239 -0.46 -0.35 2.59
N ILE A 240 -0.44 -0.18 1.26
CA ILE A 240 0.59 0.56 0.54
C ILE A 240 -0.15 1.50 -0.41
N PHE A 241 0.26 2.75 -0.40
CA PHE A 241 -0.43 3.80 -1.13
C PHE A 241 0.55 4.58 -2.00
N LEU A 242 0.34 4.55 -3.32
CA LEU A 242 1.04 5.42 -4.27
C LEU A 242 0.41 6.80 -4.15
N ARG A 243 1.09 7.74 -3.49
CA ARG A 243 0.43 8.95 -3.03
C ARG A 243 0.42 10.06 -4.08
N ARG A 244 1.60 10.45 -4.55
CA ARG A 244 1.77 11.54 -5.53
C ARG A 244 3.18 11.54 -6.10
N ALA A 245 3.34 12.24 -7.22
CA ALA A 245 4.64 12.56 -7.79
C ALA A 245 4.67 13.94 -8.43
N TYR A 246 5.85 14.54 -8.50
CA TYR A 246 6.14 15.66 -9.41
C TYR A 246 7.24 15.27 -10.38
N CYS A 247 7.07 15.66 -11.64
CA CYS A 247 8.08 15.56 -12.68
C CYS A 247 8.47 16.97 -13.13
N PHE A 248 9.75 17.29 -13.01
CA PHE A 248 10.35 18.51 -13.53
C PHE A 248 11.01 18.20 -14.86
N GLN A 249 10.68 18.99 -15.88
CA GLN A 249 11.34 18.96 -17.17
C GLN A 249 11.96 20.34 -17.41
N ALA A 250 13.25 20.38 -17.63
CA ALA A 250 14.01 21.60 -17.85
C ALA A 250 14.68 21.60 -19.22
N ASN A 251 14.69 22.77 -19.86
CA ASN A 251 15.38 23.06 -21.11
C ASN A 251 16.21 24.36 -20.94
N GLU A 252 16.90 24.80 -22.01
CA GLU A 252 17.45 26.16 -22.11
C GLU A 252 18.39 26.61 -20.96
N GLY A 253 19.31 25.74 -20.54
CA GLY A 253 20.29 26.07 -19.50
C GLY A 253 19.73 26.08 -18.08
N ILE A 254 18.48 25.66 -17.87
CA ILE A 254 17.93 25.33 -16.56
C ILE A 254 18.48 23.97 -16.12
N LEU A 255 18.99 23.93 -14.89
CA LEU A 255 19.50 22.74 -14.24
C LEU A 255 18.49 22.27 -13.21
N VAL A 256 18.40 20.95 -13.05
CA VAL A 256 17.59 20.33 -12.01
C VAL A 256 18.47 19.54 -11.07
N ALA A 257 18.21 19.66 -9.78
CA ALA A 257 18.87 18.87 -8.76
C ALA A 257 17.84 18.29 -7.79
N GLY A 258 18.20 17.17 -7.17
CA GLY A 258 17.36 16.50 -6.20
C GLY A 258 18.19 15.95 -5.05
N TYR A 259 17.64 16.00 -3.85
CA TYR A 259 18.30 15.49 -2.64
C TYR A 259 17.29 14.91 -1.67
N THR A 260 17.68 13.87 -0.95
CA THR A 260 16.88 13.23 0.09
C THR A 260 17.52 13.37 1.46
N HIS A 261 16.67 13.40 2.50
CA HIS A 261 17.09 13.29 3.89
C HIS A 261 16.35 12.12 4.58
N PRO A 262 17.03 11.23 5.32
CA PRO A 262 18.48 11.16 5.54
C PRO A 262 19.27 11.01 4.23
N ALA A 263 20.55 11.41 4.27
CA ALA A 263 21.41 11.35 3.09
C ALA A 263 21.47 9.90 2.55
N PRO A 264 21.38 9.72 1.23
CA PRO A 264 21.34 8.39 0.63
C PRO A 264 22.64 7.64 0.93
N GLN A 265 22.53 6.42 1.46
CA GLN A 265 23.70 5.59 1.78
C GLN A 265 24.31 4.91 0.54
N ASN A 266 23.55 4.82 -0.56
CA ASN A 266 23.97 4.16 -1.80
C ASN A 266 23.89 5.14 -2.98
N THR A 267 24.80 4.97 -3.95
CA THR A 267 24.78 5.62 -5.27
C THR A 267 23.76 4.93 -6.21
N ASN A 268 22.59 4.58 -5.71
CA ASN A 268 21.54 4.05 -6.56
C ASN A 268 21.05 5.15 -7.50
N LYS A 269 20.49 4.77 -8.67
CA LYS A 269 19.90 5.73 -9.61
C LYS A 269 18.76 6.53 -8.98
N VAL A 270 18.04 5.91 -8.05
CA VAL A 270 17.00 6.53 -7.23
C VAL A 270 17.50 6.71 -5.80
N LEU A 271 17.37 7.92 -5.27
CA LEU A 271 17.65 8.31 -3.90
C LEU A 271 16.40 8.10 -3.04
N PHE A 272 16.57 7.61 -1.82
CA PHE A 272 15.46 7.40 -0.88
C PHE A 272 15.66 8.22 0.39
N GLY A 273 14.56 8.68 0.99
CA GLY A 273 14.57 9.36 2.28
C GLY A 273 13.19 9.51 2.87
N LYS A 274 13.13 10.08 4.08
CA LYS A 274 11.86 10.55 4.67
C LYS A 274 11.44 11.89 4.06
N TYR A 275 12.42 12.72 3.74
CA TYR A 275 12.25 14.00 3.07
C TYR A 275 12.93 13.94 1.70
N GLY A 276 12.37 14.66 0.74
CA GLY A 276 13.02 14.91 -0.53
C GLY A 276 12.71 16.32 -1.03
N ALA A 277 13.67 16.92 -1.73
CA ALA A 277 13.46 18.16 -2.44
C ALA A 277 14.00 18.08 -3.87
N LEU A 278 13.28 18.72 -4.79
CA LEU A 278 13.75 19.06 -6.13
C LEU A 278 13.89 20.57 -6.23
N VAL A 279 14.88 21.02 -6.99
CA VAL A 279 15.07 22.43 -7.32
C VAL A 279 15.43 22.55 -8.79
N ALA A 280 14.81 23.50 -9.47
CA ALA A 280 15.17 23.95 -10.80
C ALA A 280 15.79 25.34 -10.71
N PHE A 281 16.96 25.54 -11.31
CA PHE A 281 17.70 26.80 -11.21
C PHE A 281 18.52 27.09 -12.47
N LYS A 282 18.78 28.36 -12.73
CA LYS A 282 19.71 28.84 -13.75
C LYS A 282 20.94 29.41 -13.06
N GLN A 283 22.13 29.14 -13.61
CA GLN A 283 23.36 29.77 -13.15
C GLN A 283 23.86 30.70 -14.23
N THR A 284 23.84 32.00 -13.97
CA THR A 284 24.42 33.02 -14.85
C THR A 284 25.81 33.33 -14.32
N LEU A 285 26.82 32.72 -14.91
CA LEU A 285 28.21 33.07 -14.61
C LEU A 285 28.51 34.39 -15.34
N PRO A 286 28.95 35.46 -14.65
CA PRO A 286 29.50 36.62 -15.32
C PRO A 286 30.66 36.18 -16.21
N GLU A 287 30.79 36.75 -17.41
CA GLU A 287 32.05 36.69 -18.14
C GLU A 287 33.15 37.24 -17.21
N ILE A 288 34.24 36.49 -17.07
CA ILE A 288 35.30 36.77 -16.10
C ILE A 288 35.93 38.12 -16.43
N THR A 289 35.50 39.19 -15.75
CA THR A 289 36.32 40.39 -15.52
C THR A 289 37.01 40.23 -14.18
N GLU A 290 38.34 40.20 -14.22
CA GLU A 290 39.33 39.65 -13.28
C GLU A 290 39.30 40.05 -11.78
N GLN A 291 38.22 40.57 -11.19
CA GLN A 291 38.33 41.22 -9.87
C GLN A 291 37.29 40.89 -8.78
N GLU A 292 36.44 39.89 -8.94
CA GLU A 292 35.61 39.42 -7.81
C GLU A 292 35.79 37.92 -7.57
N THR A 293 36.18 37.59 -6.34
CA THR A 293 36.28 36.23 -5.81
C THR A 293 34.89 35.61 -5.62
N VAL A 294 34.15 35.42 -6.70
CA VAL A 294 32.95 34.57 -6.69
C VAL A 294 33.45 33.14 -6.50
N VAL A 295 33.18 32.55 -5.33
CA VAL A 295 33.47 31.13 -5.08
C VAL A 295 32.59 30.32 -6.03
N LYS A 296 33.14 29.93 -7.18
CA LYS A 296 32.45 29.13 -8.19
C LYS A 296 32.22 27.71 -7.66
N LEU A 297 31.14 27.53 -6.90
CA LEU A 297 30.70 26.21 -6.47
C LEU A 297 30.22 25.40 -7.68
N PRO A 298 30.55 24.08 -7.75
CA PRO A 298 30.00 23.19 -8.77
C PRO A 298 28.47 23.16 -8.72
N GLN A 299 27.82 23.04 -9.88
CA GLN A 299 26.36 23.01 -10.02
C GLN A 299 25.70 21.92 -9.15
N ASP A 300 26.30 20.74 -9.08
CA ASP A 300 25.83 19.64 -8.23
C ASP A 300 25.84 20.01 -6.75
N GLN A 301 26.87 20.75 -6.31
CA GLN A 301 26.97 21.19 -4.93
C GLN A 301 25.93 22.27 -4.64
N LEU A 302 25.75 23.25 -5.52
CA LEU A 302 24.71 24.28 -5.40
C LEU A 302 23.32 23.66 -5.29
N GLY A 303 22.97 22.77 -6.21
CA GLY A 303 21.69 22.06 -6.19
C GLY A 303 21.46 21.32 -4.86
N ARG A 304 22.49 20.63 -4.34
CA ARG A 304 22.42 19.96 -3.04
C ARG A 304 22.18 20.94 -1.89
N LEU A 305 22.87 22.09 -1.87
CA LEU A 305 22.73 23.10 -0.81
C LEU A 305 21.32 23.70 -0.80
N PHE A 306 20.76 24.03 -1.97
CA PHE A 306 19.39 24.50 -2.08
C PHE A 306 18.39 23.45 -1.62
N CYS A 307 18.54 22.19 -2.04
CA CYS A 307 17.65 21.14 -1.57
C CYS A 307 17.75 20.92 -0.05
N GLN A 308 18.93 21.04 0.55
CA GLN A 308 19.10 20.97 2.01
C GLN A 308 18.36 22.11 2.72
N HIS A 309 18.50 23.34 2.21
CA HIS A 309 17.77 24.48 2.72
C HIS A 309 16.25 24.28 2.59
N ILE A 310 15.76 23.86 1.43
CA ILE A 310 14.32 23.59 1.21
C ILE A 310 13.80 22.54 2.20
N ILE A 311 14.54 21.44 2.40
CA ILE A 311 14.14 20.39 3.36
C ILE A 311 14.09 20.95 4.79
N GLY A 312 15.11 21.70 5.20
CA GLY A 312 15.28 22.20 6.57
C GLY A 312 14.36 23.36 6.93
N MET A 313 14.22 24.34 6.04
CA MET A 313 13.51 25.61 6.29
C MET A 313 12.05 25.57 5.81
N ASN A 314 11.66 24.55 5.04
CA ASN A 314 10.28 24.34 4.57
C ASN A 314 9.60 25.61 3.99
N PRO A 315 10.20 26.25 2.96
CA PRO A 315 9.58 27.38 2.27
C PRO A 315 8.31 26.95 1.53
N SER A 316 7.34 27.84 1.41
CA SER A 316 6.11 27.63 0.63
C SER A 316 6.21 28.16 -0.80
N LYS A 317 7.04 29.18 -1.02
CA LYS A 317 7.29 29.80 -2.33
C LYS A 317 8.71 30.38 -2.39
N ILE A 318 9.22 30.61 -3.60
CA ILE A 318 10.53 31.24 -3.79
C ILE A 318 10.45 32.69 -3.33
N GLY A 319 9.51 33.44 -3.93
CA GLY A 319 9.28 34.84 -3.67
C GLY A 319 9.88 35.78 -4.71
N VAL A 320 9.34 36.98 -4.79
CA VAL A 320 9.81 38.05 -5.68
C VAL A 320 10.11 39.30 -4.85
N GLU A 321 11.31 39.84 -5.00
CA GLU A 321 11.72 41.05 -4.29
C GLU A 321 10.82 42.23 -4.67
N GLY A 322 10.23 42.88 -3.65
CA GLY A 322 9.38 44.06 -3.81
C GLY A 322 7.89 43.76 -4.00
N GLU A 323 7.52 42.55 -4.45
CA GLU A 323 6.13 42.08 -4.45
C GLU A 323 5.77 41.40 -3.14
N ASP A 324 6.69 40.58 -2.64
CA ASP A 324 6.54 39.91 -1.37
C ASP A 324 7.10 40.74 -0.21
N VAL A 325 6.49 40.59 0.95
CA VAL A 325 6.88 41.31 2.17
C VAL A 325 7.39 40.30 3.19
N PRO A 326 8.57 40.52 3.78
CA PRO A 326 9.08 39.65 4.82
C PRO A 326 8.18 39.69 6.05
N THR A 327 8.07 38.55 6.70
CA THR A 327 7.34 38.38 7.95
C THR A 327 8.11 39.07 9.08
N CYS A 328 7.41 39.50 10.12
CA CYS A 328 8.05 40.13 11.27
C CYS A 328 8.89 39.15 12.11
N ASN A 329 8.65 37.84 11.99
CA ASN A 329 9.39 36.79 12.67
C ASN A 329 10.15 35.97 11.62
N SER A 330 11.49 35.93 11.72
CA SER A 330 12.34 35.18 10.77
C SER A 330 12.10 33.68 10.84
N ASP A 331 11.77 33.13 12.02
CA ASP A 331 11.50 31.70 12.21
C ASP A 331 10.21 31.23 11.50
N GLU A 332 9.27 32.15 11.26
CA GLU A 332 7.99 31.86 10.61
C GLU A 332 8.01 32.19 9.11
N GLU A 333 9.13 32.70 8.59
CA GLU A 333 9.23 33.11 7.21
C GLU A 333 9.03 31.91 6.27
N LYS A 334 8.11 32.06 5.31
CA LYS A 334 7.76 31.02 4.33
C LYS A 334 8.23 31.36 2.91
N CYS A 335 8.59 32.61 2.68
CA CYS A 335 9.15 33.11 1.44
C CYS A 335 10.65 32.83 1.40
N MET A 336 11.09 31.91 0.53
CA MET A 336 12.46 31.41 0.51
C MET A 336 13.51 32.52 0.43
N ILE A 337 13.31 33.55 -0.40
CA ILE A 337 14.26 34.66 -0.56
C ILE A 337 14.55 35.42 0.74
N TYR A 338 13.58 35.48 1.67
CA TYR A 338 13.69 36.17 2.95
C TYR A 338 14.12 35.27 4.11
N GLN A 339 14.18 33.95 3.90
CA GLN A 339 14.67 33.03 4.92
C GLN A 339 16.17 33.23 5.17
N GLU A 340 16.57 33.02 6.42
CA GLU A 340 17.98 32.89 6.80
C GLU A 340 18.56 31.65 6.11
N TYR A 341 19.75 31.76 5.54
CA TYR A 341 20.36 30.64 4.85
C TYR A 341 20.79 29.56 5.86
N LEU A 342 20.42 28.30 5.57
CA LEU A 342 20.47 27.21 6.55
C LEU A 342 21.90 26.93 7.07
N LEU A 343 22.90 27.09 6.22
CA LEU A 343 24.30 26.82 6.55
C LEU A 343 25.06 28.05 7.04
N ASP A 344 24.56 29.23 6.73
CA ASP A 344 25.10 30.50 7.22
C ASP A 344 23.94 31.48 7.49
N PRO A 345 23.42 31.50 8.73
CA PRO A 345 22.32 32.39 9.11
C PRO A 345 22.66 33.88 9.07
N SER A 346 23.93 34.25 8.85
CA SER A 346 24.34 35.66 8.76
C SER A 346 23.84 36.36 7.48
N GLN A 347 23.42 35.57 6.48
CA GLN A 347 22.89 36.06 5.21
C GLN A 347 21.54 35.43 4.87
N THR A 348 20.75 36.14 4.07
CA THR A 348 19.50 35.60 3.52
C THR A 348 19.76 34.74 2.29
N VAL A 349 18.77 33.93 1.90
CA VAL A 349 18.84 33.18 0.64
C VAL A 349 18.94 34.12 -0.57
N ALA A 350 18.25 35.27 -0.56
CA ALA A 350 18.38 36.26 -1.64
C ALA A 350 19.83 36.72 -1.84
N GLN A 351 20.52 37.04 -0.73
CA GLN A 351 21.94 37.41 -0.77
C GLN A 351 22.80 36.25 -1.29
N PHE A 352 22.56 35.04 -0.81
CA PHE A 352 23.29 33.85 -1.27
C PHE A 352 23.10 33.57 -2.77
N LEU A 353 21.88 33.77 -3.29
CA LEU A 353 21.56 33.61 -4.71
C LEU A 353 22.28 34.66 -5.57
N ALA A 354 22.29 35.91 -5.12
CA ALA A 354 23.01 37.00 -5.79
C ALA A 354 24.53 36.73 -5.82
N ASP A 355 25.12 36.36 -4.67
CA ASP A 355 26.55 36.06 -4.55
C ASP A 355 26.97 34.86 -5.41
N SER A 356 26.09 33.87 -5.56
CA SER A 356 26.36 32.65 -6.34
C SER A 356 26.05 32.81 -7.84
N GLY A 357 25.44 33.92 -8.26
CA GLY A 357 24.96 34.12 -9.63
C GLY A 357 23.88 33.11 -10.05
N VAL A 358 23.01 32.72 -9.12
CA VAL A 358 21.96 31.70 -9.35
C VAL A 358 20.58 32.33 -9.25
N SER A 359 19.70 32.01 -10.19
CA SER A 359 18.27 32.29 -10.09
C SER A 359 17.48 30.99 -9.97
N LEU A 360 16.57 30.92 -9.01
CA LEU A 360 15.68 29.77 -8.82
C LEU A 360 14.46 29.91 -9.75
N VAL A 361 14.07 28.79 -10.37
CA VAL A 361 12.91 28.71 -11.26
C VAL A 361 11.71 28.16 -10.49
N ASP A 362 11.86 26.98 -9.90
CA ASP A 362 10.83 26.34 -9.08
C ASP A 362 11.47 25.31 -8.15
N PHE A 363 10.73 24.89 -7.11
CA PHE A 363 11.11 23.78 -6.26
C PHE A 363 9.90 22.90 -5.90
N ALA A 364 10.21 21.72 -5.37
CA ALA A 364 9.24 20.85 -4.74
C ALA A 364 9.86 20.24 -3.49
N ARG A 365 9.09 20.16 -2.40
CA ARG A 365 9.47 19.50 -1.16
C ARG A 365 8.41 18.47 -0.82
N PHE A 366 8.81 17.23 -0.59
CA PHE A 366 7.95 16.21 0.01
C PHE A 366 8.50 15.79 1.36
N GLU A 367 7.63 15.77 2.37
CA GLU A 367 7.80 15.01 3.59
C GLU A 367 6.86 13.81 3.59
N CYS A 368 7.42 12.61 3.79
CA CYS A 368 6.65 11.38 3.86
C CYS A 368 5.59 11.47 4.98
N GLY A 369 4.33 11.33 4.60
CA GLY A 369 3.20 11.36 5.52
C GLY A 369 2.74 12.75 5.92
N GLU A 370 3.24 13.82 5.28
CA GLU A 370 2.75 15.18 5.52
C GLU A 370 1.27 15.29 5.15
N GLU A 371 0.44 16.07 5.85
CA GLU A 371 -0.95 16.29 5.43
C GLU A 371 -0.97 17.31 4.28
N VAL A 372 -1.52 16.93 3.13
CA VAL A 372 -1.56 17.78 1.93
C VAL A 372 -3.01 18.01 1.55
N GLU A 373 -3.40 19.26 1.38
CA GLU A 373 -4.70 19.59 0.81
C GLU A 373 -4.75 19.18 -0.68
N GLN A 374 -5.80 18.44 -1.07
CA GLN A 374 -5.95 17.83 -2.41
C GLN A 374 -6.01 18.83 -3.58
N CYS A 375 -6.09 20.15 -3.34
CA CYS A 375 -6.26 21.16 -4.38
C CYS A 375 -5.01 21.44 -5.25
N SER A 376 -3.80 21.00 -4.85
CA SER A 376 -2.55 21.44 -5.49
C SER A 376 -2.03 20.58 -6.65
N LEU A 377 -2.60 19.38 -6.90
CA LEU A 377 -2.01 18.40 -7.83
C LEU A 377 -2.47 18.52 -9.30
N ASN A 378 -3.48 19.35 -9.60
CA ASN A 378 -4.12 19.41 -10.93
C ASN A 378 -3.61 20.52 -11.85
N VAL A 379 -2.51 21.20 -11.51
CA VAL A 379 -1.98 22.30 -12.32
C VAL A 379 -0.66 21.88 -12.94
N ALA A 380 -0.66 21.63 -14.25
CA ALA A 380 0.57 21.76 -15.03
C ALA A 380 0.91 23.26 -15.01
N VAL A 381 1.92 23.63 -14.23
CA VAL A 381 2.41 25.01 -14.21
C VAL A 381 3.45 25.10 -15.32
N GLU A 382 3.04 25.70 -16.42
CA GLU A 382 3.96 26.15 -17.47
C GLU A 382 4.46 27.53 -17.06
N VAL A 383 5.79 27.66 -16.91
CA VAL A 383 6.42 28.97 -16.70
C VAL A 383 6.93 29.41 -18.06
N GLU A 384 6.17 30.26 -18.75
CA GLU A 384 6.67 30.99 -19.92
C GLU A 384 7.71 32.00 -19.45
N GLY A 385 8.92 31.92 -20.01
CA GLY A 385 10.06 32.76 -19.65
C GLY A 385 9.98 34.19 -20.16
#